data_AF-M7C5C6-F1
#
_entry.id   AF-M7C5C6-F1
#
_cell.length_a   1.000
_cell.length_b   1.000
_cell.length_c   1.000
_cell.angle_alpha   90.00
_cell.angle_beta   90.00
_cell.angle_gamma   90.00
#
_symmetry.space_group_name_H-M   'P 1'
#
loop_
_entity.id
_entity.type
_entity.pdbx_description
1 polymer ?
#
loop_
_entity_poly.entity_id
_entity_poly.type
_entity_poly.pdbx_seq_one_letter_code
_entity_poly.pdbx_strand_id
1 'polypeptide(L)'
;MGRTLTVEVSVETIRNPQKQESLLHATRMIDEVVNKLLDNLEDSKSRLMSLYCACTSEVPSGPIDQKFQSVVIGCAIEDQKKIKRRLETLLRNTENSEKSITLLEHPKSTVQQLCNNERD
;
A
#
# COMPACT_ATOMS: atom_id res chain seq x y z
N MET A 1 26.09 10.43 -48.34
CA MET A 1 25.90 9.96 -46.96
C MET A 1 25.31 11.11 -46.15
N GLY A 2 23.99 11.14 -45.96
CA GLY A 2 23.32 12.21 -45.22
C GLY A 2 23.50 12.02 -43.71
N ARG A 3 23.98 13.04 -43.01
CA ARG A 3 24.11 13.03 -41.55
C ARG A 3 22.81 13.59 -40.97
N THR A 4 22.01 12.74 -40.32
CA THR A 4 20.83 13.19 -39.59
C THR A 4 21.27 13.79 -38.26
N LEU A 5 20.91 15.05 -38.00
CA LEU A 5 21.01 15.65 -36.66
C LEU A 5 19.78 15.25 -35.85
N THR A 6 20.00 14.71 -34.66
CA THR A 6 18.95 14.49 -33.68
C THR A 6 18.86 15.71 -32.80
N VAL A 7 17.68 16.34 -32.77
CA VAL A 7 17.37 17.44 -31.85
C VAL A 7 16.60 16.84 -30.68
N GLU A 8 17.14 16.98 -29.48
CA GLU A 8 16.42 16.66 -28.25
C GLU A 8 15.53 17.86 -27.89
N VAL A 9 14.22 17.63 -27.84
CA VAL A 9 13.24 18.65 -27.44
C VAL A 9 12.72 18.27 -26.06
N SER A 10 13.15 19.01 -25.05
CA SER A 10 12.70 18.85 -23.66
C SER A 10 11.68 19.93 -23.33
N VAL A 11 10.46 19.53 -22.95
CA VAL A 11 9.40 20.44 -22.53
C VAL A 11 9.45 20.58 -21.02
N GLU A 12 9.97 21.71 -20.55
CA GLU A 12 10.01 22.02 -19.13
C GLU A 12 8.79 22.85 -18.72
N THR A 13 8.14 22.47 -17.62
CA THR A 13 7.01 23.24 -17.09
C THR A 13 7.57 24.33 -16.19
N ILE A 14 7.67 25.57 -16.67
CA ILE A 14 8.10 26.70 -15.83
C ILE A 14 7.06 26.94 -14.73
N ARG A 15 7.38 26.51 -13.50
CA ARG A 15 6.56 26.75 -12.30
C ARG A 15 7.11 27.96 -11.54
N ASN A 16 6.29 28.99 -11.36
CA ASN A 16 6.55 30.02 -10.37
C ASN A 16 6.64 29.38 -8.98
N PRO A 17 7.56 29.80 -8.09
CA PRO A 17 7.72 29.27 -6.73
C PRO A 17 6.40 29.08 -5.96
N GLN A 18 5.43 29.99 -6.09
CA GLN A 18 4.13 29.85 -5.43
C GLN A 18 3.35 28.61 -5.90
N LYS A 19 3.38 28.31 -7.20
CA LYS A 19 2.72 27.11 -7.77
C LYS A 19 3.44 25.83 -7.37
N GLN A 20 4.75 25.87 -7.20
CA GLN A 20 5.55 24.73 -6.75
C GLN A 20 5.23 24.40 -5.28
N GLU A 21 5.18 25.41 -4.40
CA GLU A 21 4.74 25.26 -3.01
C GLU A 21 3.32 24.68 -2.92
N SER A 22 2.37 25.21 -3.71
CA SER A 22 1.00 24.66 -3.73
C SER A 22 0.95 23.21 -4.21
N LEU A 23 1.78 22.83 -5.19
CA LEU A 23 1.88 21.45 -5.65
C LEU A 23 2.44 20.54 -4.55
N LEU A 24 3.54 20.94 -3.91
CA LEU A 24 4.13 20.19 -2.79
C LEU A 24 3.13 19.99 -1.67
N HIS A 25 2.39 21.05 -1.32
CA HIS A 25 1.34 20.96 -0.31
C HIS A 25 0.23 19.98 -0.71
N ALA A 26 -0.24 20.04 -1.95
CA ALA A 26 -1.27 19.13 -2.45
C ALA A 26 -0.80 17.66 -2.46
N THR A 27 0.43 17.40 -2.89
CA THR A 27 1.03 16.06 -2.85
C THR A 27 1.17 15.56 -1.42
N ARG A 28 1.67 16.39 -0.49
CA ARG A 28 1.77 16.02 0.92
C ARG A 28 0.43 15.65 1.54
N MET A 29 -0.64 16.38 1.21
CA MET A 29 -1.99 16.03 1.67
C MET A 29 -2.43 14.65 1.18
N ILE A 30 -2.04 14.27 -0.04
CA ILE A 30 -2.30 12.93 -0.58
C ILE A 30 -1.48 11.90 0.18
N ASP A 31 -0.18 12.13 0.35
CA ASP A 31 0.73 11.22 1.05
C ASP A 31 0.25 10.97 2.49
N GLU A 32 -0.22 11.99 3.20
CA GLU A 32 -0.78 11.84 4.55
C GLU A 32 -2.01 10.91 4.60
N VAL A 33 -2.85 10.94 3.56
CA VAL A 33 -4.00 10.03 3.45
C VAL A 33 -3.54 8.61 3.11
N VAL A 34 -2.58 8.45 2.20
CA VAL A 34 -2.09 7.13 1.81
C VAL A 34 -1.35 6.45 2.96
N ASN A 35 -0.51 7.18 3.70
CA ASN A 35 0.17 6.65 4.89
C ASN A 35 -0.84 6.13 5.93
N LYS A 36 -1.90 6.89 6.21
CA LYS A 36 -2.98 6.42 7.10
C LYS A 36 -3.70 5.20 6.54
N LEU A 37 -3.91 5.14 5.23
CA LEU A 37 -4.54 3.97 4.61
C LEU A 37 -3.67 2.71 4.77
N LEU A 38 -2.36 2.81 4.56
CA LEU A 38 -1.42 1.70 4.72
C LEU A 38 -1.35 1.21 6.17
N ASP A 39 -1.29 2.13 7.13
CA ASP A 39 -1.34 1.82 8.58
C ASP A 39 -2.61 1.04 8.95
N ASN A 40 -3.78 1.52 8.51
CA ASN A 40 -5.05 0.82 8.72
C ASN A 40 -5.11 -0.55 8.04
N LEU A 41 -4.45 -0.71 6.88
CA LEU A 41 -4.37 -2.01 6.18
C LEU A 41 -3.50 -2.99 6.95
N GLU A 42 -2.37 -2.55 7.50
CA GLU A 42 -1.48 -3.37 8.34
C GLU A 42 -2.21 -3.84 9.61
N ASP A 43 -2.90 -2.94 10.31
CA ASP A 43 -3.72 -3.26 11.47
C ASP A 43 -4.83 -4.26 11.13
N SER A 44 -5.51 -4.06 10.00
CA SER A 44 -6.56 -4.95 9.53
C SER A 44 -6.01 -6.34 9.19
N LYS A 45 -4.83 -6.40 8.56
CA LYS A 45 -4.12 -7.65 8.25
C LYS A 45 -3.75 -8.40 9.53
N SER A 46 -3.21 -7.71 10.52
CA SER A 46 -2.85 -8.30 11.83
C SER A 46 -4.08 -8.91 12.53
N ARG A 47 -5.20 -8.18 12.56
CA ARG A 47 -6.47 -8.69 13.10
C ARG A 47 -7.00 -9.89 12.33
N LEU A 48 -7.01 -9.84 11.00
CA LEU A 48 -7.43 -10.97 10.16
C LEU A 48 -6.55 -12.20 10.37
N MET A 49 -5.23 -12.00 10.54
CA MET A 49 -4.29 -13.08 10.82
C MET A 49 -4.60 -13.72 12.17
N SER A 50 -4.90 -12.93 13.20
CA SER A 50 -5.27 -13.46 14.52
C SER A 50 -6.55 -14.31 14.48
N LEU A 51 -7.54 -13.87 13.71
CA LEU A 51 -8.77 -14.65 13.48
C LEU A 51 -8.49 -15.92 12.65
N TYR A 52 -7.60 -15.84 11.66
CA TYR A 52 -7.20 -17.00 10.86
C TYR A 52 -6.47 -18.05 11.69
N CYS A 53 -5.55 -17.63 12.56
CA CYS A 53 -4.87 -18.51 13.51
C CYS A 53 -5.84 -19.22 14.47
N ALA A 54 -6.95 -18.59 14.83
CA ALA A 54 -8.00 -19.23 15.63
C ALA A 54 -8.78 -20.33 14.87
N CYS A 55 -8.70 -20.36 13.53
CA CYS A 55 -9.32 -21.39 12.69
C CYS A 55 -8.35 -22.50 12.25
N THR A 56 -7.05 -22.40 12.56
CA THR A 56 -6.07 -23.44 12.18
C THR A 56 -5.82 -24.42 13.31
N SER A 57 -5.56 -25.67 12.95
CA SER A 57 -5.17 -26.74 13.89
C SER A 57 -3.64 -26.87 14.02
N GLU A 58 -2.88 -26.14 13.19
CA GLU A 58 -1.43 -26.10 13.21
C GLU A 58 -0.91 -25.16 14.31
N VAL A 59 0.36 -25.32 14.69
CA VAL A 59 1.00 -24.41 15.67
C VAL A 59 0.88 -22.98 15.14
N PRO A 60 0.16 -22.09 15.86
CA PRO A 60 -0.12 -20.77 15.34
C PRO A 60 1.16 -19.96 15.28
N SER A 61 1.45 -19.39 14.11
CA SER A 61 2.63 -18.55 13.86
C SER A 61 2.47 -17.13 14.43
N GLY A 62 1.40 -16.86 15.18
CA GLY A 62 1.04 -15.53 15.67
C GLY A 62 -0.03 -15.56 16.78
N PRO A 63 -0.45 -14.39 17.27
CA PRO A 63 -1.43 -14.27 18.35
C PRO A 63 -2.80 -14.81 17.93
N ILE A 64 -3.45 -15.57 18.80
CA ILE A 64 -4.76 -16.18 18.56
C ILE A 64 -5.85 -15.35 19.24
N ASP A 65 -6.91 -15.03 18.53
CA ASP A 65 -8.13 -14.50 19.14
C ASP A 65 -8.91 -15.64 19.81
N GLN A 66 -8.69 -15.82 21.11
CA GLN A 66 -9.32 -16.89 21.90
C GLN A 66 -10.85 -16.78 21.95
N LYS A 67 -11.39 -15.55 21.93
CA LYS A 67 -12.84 -15.32 21.94
C LYS A 67 -13.45 -15.82 20.64
N PHE A 68 -12.84 -15.47 19.51
CA PHE A 68 -13.27 -15.95 18.21
C PHE A 68 -13.08 -17.47 18.08
N GLN A 69 -11.96 -18.01 18.57
CA GLN A 69 -11.71 -19.45 18.58
C GLN A 69 -12.83 -20.23 19.28
N SER A 70 -13.25 -19.78 20.47
CA SER A 70 -14.34 -20.40 21.22
C SER A 70 -15.66 -20.42 20.42
N VAL A 71 -15.97 -19.33 19.71
CA VAL A 71 -17.16 -19.24 18.85
C VAL A 71 -17.07 -20.22 17.67
N VAL A 72 -15.92 -20.26 16.99
CA VAL A 72 -15.71 -21.12 15.80
C VAL A 72 -15.76 -22.61 16.14
N ILE A 73 -15.22 -23.02 17.29
CA ILE A 73 -15.29 -24.41 17.76
C ILE A 73 -16.75 -24.87 17.96
N GLY A 74 -17.64 -23.95 18.36
CA GLY A 74 -19.07 -24.22 18.49
C GLY A 74 -19.84 -24.35 17.17
N CYS A 75 -19.23 -23.99 16.03
CA CYS A 75 -19.86 -24.09 14.71
C CYS A 75 -19.75 -25.51 14.12
N ALA A 76 -20.64 -25.82 13.16
CA ALA A 76 -20.52 -27.02 12.36
C ALA A 76 -19.23 -27.02 11.52
N ILE A 77 -18.66 -28.21 11.27
CA ILE A 77 -17.38 -28.36 10.54
C ILE A 77 -17.42 -27.71 9.15
N GLU A 78 -18.56 -27.77 8.47
CA GLU A 78 -18.73 -27.10 7.17
C GLU A 78 -18.63 -25.58 7.27
N ASP A 79 -19.15 -24.99 8.35
CA ASP A 79 -19.10 -23.55 8.59
C ASP A 79 -17.70 -23.12 9.01
N GLN A 80 -17.00 -23.92 9.84
CA GLN A 80 -15.59 -23.69 10.16
C GLN A 80 -14.73 -23.60 8.89
N LYS A 81 -14.93 -24.51 7.92
CA LYS A 81 -14.24 -24.48 6.62
C LYS A 81 -14.58 -23.23 5.80
N LYS A 82 -15.85 -22.81 5.77
CA LYS A 82 -16.28 -21.59 5.07
C LYS A 82 -15.67 -20.34 5.69
N ILE A 83 -15.65 -20.25 7.02
CA ILE A 83 -15.05 -19.15 7.76
C ILE A 83 -13.55 -19.07 7.47
N LYS A 84 -12.83 -20.20 7.55
CA LYS A 84 -11.40 -20.27 7.21
C LYS A 84 -11.13 -19.77 5.79
N ARG A 85 -11.86 -20.29 4.78
CA ARG A 85 -11.70 -19.86 3.37
C ARG A 85 -11.96 -18.36 3.17
N ARG A 86 -12.94 -17.80 3.89
CA ARG A 86 -13.22 -16.37 3.85
C ARG A 86 -12.04 -15.57 4.39
N LEU A 87 -11.45 -15.99 5.52
CA LEU A 87 -10.27 -15.34 6.10
C LEU A 87 -9.05 -15.43 5.19
N GLU A 88 -8.78 -16.59 4.57
CA GLU A 88 -7.71 -16.77 3.57
C GLU A 88 -7.87 -15.81 2.39
N THR A 89 -9.10 -15.69 1.87
CA THR A 89 -9.41 -14.80 0.75
C THR A 89 -9.21 -13.33 1.13
N LEU A 90 -9.67 -12.94 2.32
CA LEU A 90 -9.53 -11.57 2.81
C LEU A 90 -8.05 -11.21 3.03
N LEU A 91 -7.27 -12.08 3.68
CA LEU A 91 -5.82 -11.86 3.86
C LEU A 91 -5.12 -11.64 2.52
N ARG A 92 -5.31 -12.55 1.55
CA ARG A 92 -4.72 -12.41 0.22
C ARG A 92 -5.12 -11.10 -0.46
N ASN A 93 -6.39 -10.71 -0.36
CA ASN A 93 -6.88 -9.47 -0.96
C ASN A 93 -6.25 -8.24 -0.31
N THR A 94 -6.18 -8.19 1.02
CA THR A 94 -5.54 -7.10 1.76
C THR A 94 -4.06 -6.98 1.38
N GLU A 95 -3.32 -8.08 1.30
CA GLU A 95 -1.92 -8.07 0.85
C GLU A 95 -1.75 -7.59 -0.58
N ASN A 96 -2.68 -7.94 -1.48
CA ASN A 96 -2.65 -7.46 -2.85
C ASN A 96 -2.97 -5.95 -2.93
N SER A 97 -3.92 -5.47 -2.12
CA SER A 97 -4.26 -4.05 -2.04
C SER A 97 -3.07 -3.22 -1.53
N GLU A 98 -2.41 -3.65 -0.46
CA GLU A 98 -1.22 -3.02 0.10
C GLU A 98 -0.09 -2.90 -0.96
N LYS A 99 0.21 -4.00 -1.66
CA LYS A 99 1.20 -4.01 -2.75
C LYS A 99 0.80 -3.09 -3.91
N SER A 100 -0.47 -3.06 -4.27
CA SER A 100 -0.95 -2.20 -5.36
C SER A 100 -0.82 -0.72 -5.00
N ILE A 101 -1.13 -0.34 -3.76
CA ILE A 101 -1.05 1.05 -3.30
C ILE A 101 0.41 1.50 -3.27
N THR A 102 1.29 0.70 -2.66
CA THR A 102 2.73 1.02 -2.57
C THR A 102 3.40 1.12 -3.93
N LEU A 103 3.05 0.28 -4.92
CA LEU A 103 3.58 0.39 -6.29
C LEU A 103 3.15 1.69 -6.99
N LEU A 104 1.96 2.20 -6.70
CA LEU A 104 1.41 3.41 -7.32
C LEU A 104 1.98 4.71 -6.72
N GLU A 105 2.62 4.67 -5.55
CA GLU A 105 3.29 5.83 -4.94
C GLU A 105 4.75 6.01 -5.39
N HIS A 106 5.37 4.98 -5.98
CA HIS A 106 6.74 5.06 -6.51
C HIS A 106 6.93 5.65 -7.94
N PRO A 107 5.95 6.19 -8.68
CA PRO A 107 6.24 6.81 -9.97
C PRO A 107 6.80 8.22 -9.75
N LYS A 108 8.14 8.30 -9.74
CA LYS A 108 8.99 9.49 -9.94
C LYS A 108 9.36 10.32 -8.71
N SER A 109 10.45 9.88 -8.07
CA SER A 109 11.46 10.73 -7.40
C SER A 109 12.18 11.70 -8.37
N THR A 110 11.48 12.33 -9.33
CA THR A 110 12.06 13.25 -10.33
C THR A 110 11.81 14.73 -9.99
N VAL A 111 11.00 15.04 -8.98
CA VAL A 111 10.74 16.45 -8.61
C VAL A 111 11.89 17.06 -7.79
N GLN A 112 12.78 16.23 -7.23
CA GLN A 112 13.81 16.70 -6.29
C GLN A 112 15.19 16.99 -6.90
N GLN A 113 15.37 16.84 -8.23
CA GLN A 113 16.67 17.00 -8.89
C GLN A 113 16.81 18.24 -9.81
N LEU A 114 15.99 19.28 -9.62
CA LEU A 114 16.09 20.53 -10.40
C LEU A 114 16.37 21.80 -9.58
N CYS A 115 16.54 21.72 -8.26
CA CYS A 115 16.82 22.92 -7.44
C CYS A 115 18.28 23.04 -6.94
N ASN A 116 19.26 22.38 -7.58
CA ASN A 116 20.66 22.43 -7.12
C ASN A 116 21.68 23.06 -8.09
N ASN A 117 21.29 23.59 -9.26
CA ASN A 117 22.25 24.10 -10.25
C ASN A 117 22.12 25.61 -10.55
N GLU A 118 21.91 26.45 -9.55
CA GLU A 118 22.08 27.92 -9.71
C GLU A 118 22.94 28.54 -8.58
N ARG A 119 24.09 27.92 -8.30
CA ARG A 119 25.21 28.58 -7.60
C ARG A 119 26.54 28.12 -8.19
N ASP A 120 26.94 28.75 -9.29
CA ASP A 120 28.22 29.46 -9.45
C ASP A 120 28.20 30.30 -10.74
#